data_AF-A0A200RBB9-F1
#
_entry.id   AF-A0A200RBB9-F1
#
_cell.length_a   1.000
_cell.length_b   1.000
_cell.length_c   1.000
_cell.angle_alpha   90.00
_cell.angle_beta   90.00
_cell.angle_gamma   90.00
#
_symmetry.space_group_name_H-M   'P 1'
#
loop_
_entity.id
_entity.type
_entity.pdbx_description
1 polymer ?
#
loop_
_entity_poly.entity_id
_entity_poly.type
_entity_poly.pdbx_seq_one_letter_code
_entity_poly.pdbx_strand_id
1 'polypeptide(L)'
;MHYADGKASPCLNVLPNQFKGCSDLNTSAFINRMIQAEKPNLIVFTAGDNIFGADATDAATSLNNAFAPAIAAGIPWAAVLGNHDMESTLSREGVMKHIVSMQGTLAQLNPSSADIIDGFGNYNLEVQGVDGSSLQNKSVLNLYFLDSGDYSTVPSIRGYGWIKASQQFWFQQTSLKLQKAYMNKPKPQKAPAPGLAYFHIPLPEYADVSNITGVNKENAISSASVNSGFFTTMLDAGDVKAVFTGHDHLNDFCGELTGIHLCYAGGFGYHAYGLAGWSRRARVVSATLEKTKMGGWGAVKSIRTWKRLDDEHLTTIDPQVLFTGYSSEEKSIFCSLRIHAMDFAYVHLSVFEFNRLLGCEKRDDQI
;
A
#
# COMPACT_ATOMS: atom_id res chain seq x y z
N MET A 1 6.45 10.66 3.71
CA MET A 1 5.81 12.00 3.67
C MET A 1 6.71 13.09 4.21
N HIS A 2 7.44 12.82 5.30
CA HIS A 2 8.27 13.79 6.00
C HIS A 2 7.41 14.96 6.50
N TYR A 3 6.25 14.69 7.10
CA TYR A 3 5.47 15.74 7.74
C TYR A 3 6.17 16.23 9.02
N ALA A 4 6.09 17.51 9.35
CA ALA A 4 6.66 18.06 10.57
C ALA A 4 5.64 19.01 11.24
N ASP A 5 5.99 20.26 11.45
CA ASP A 5 5.20 21.25 12.19
C ASP A 5 4.17 21.99 11.30
N GLY A 6 3.70 21.35 10.22
CA GLY A 6 2.52 21.80 9.48
C GLY A 6 2.76 23.07 8.67
N LYS A 7 2.20 24.20 9.14
CA LYS A 7 2.38 25.50 8.48
C LYS A 7 3.81 26.06 8.65
N ALA A 8 4.49 25.67 9.72
CA ALA A 8 5.83 26.16 10.04
C ALA A 8 6.92 25.47 9.21
N SER A 9 6.68 24.25 8.74
CA SER A 9 7.64 23.45 7.99
C SER A 9 7.63 23.79 6.51
N PRO A 10 8.73 24.32 5.95
CA PRO A 10 8.80 24.75 4.56
C PRO A 10 8.92 23.57 3.60
N CYS A 11 8.40 23.70 2.39
CA CYS A 11 8.63 22.67 1.38
C CYS A 11 10.09 22.55 0.95
N LEU A 12 10.51 21.33 0.60
CA LEU A 12 11.80 21.05 -0.01
C LEU A 12 11.68 20.83 -1.52
N ASN A 13 12.71 21.24 -2.25
CA ASN A 13 12.89 21.01 -3.68
C ASN A 13 11.65 21.39 -4.55
N VAL A 14 11.03 22.53 -4.26
CA VAL A 14 10.00 23.16 -5.11
C VAL A 14 10.60 24.26 -5.98
N LEU A 15 9.89 24.73 -7.01
CA LEU A 15 10.36 25.84 -7.83
C LEU A 15 10.47 27.13 -7.00
N PRO A 16 11.38 28.07 -7.32
CA PRO A 16 11.57 29.29 -6.54
C PRO A 16 10.30 30.13 -6.36
N ASN A 17 9.42 30.15 -7.35
CA ASN A 17 8.12 30.84 -7.29
C ASN A 17 7.08 30.13 -6.41
N GLN A 18 7.24 28.83 -6.17
CA GLN A 18 6.37 28.01 -5.32
C GLN A 18 6.80 28.04 -3.86
N PHE A 19 8.06 28.39 -3.57
CA PHE A 19 8.60 28.35 -2.21
C PHE A 19 7.81 29.23 -1.23
N LYS A 20 7.40 30.41 -1.67
CA LYS A 20 6.65 31.36 -0.83
C LYS A 20 5.26 30.81 -0.54
N GLY A 21 5.03 30.39 0.71
CA GLY A 21 3.74 29.90 1.19
C GLY A 21 3.54 28.40 1.01
N CYS A 22 4.56 27.66 0.56
CA CYS A 22 4.51 26.20 0.52
C CYS A 22 4.93 25.63 1.88
N SER A 23 4.13 24.72 2.41
CA SER A 23 4.39 24.02 3.67
C SER A 23 3.86 22.59 3.65
N ASP A 24 3.93 21.86 4.77
CA ASP A 24 3.29 20.54 4.89
C ASP A 24 1.78 20.55 4.60
N LEU A 25 1.12 21.71 4.71
CA LEU A 25 -0.29 21.85 4.35
C LEU A 25 -0.53 21.55 2.86
N ASN A 26 0.47 21.70 1.99
CA ASN A 26 0.40 21.24 0.60
C ASN A 26 0.31 19.71 0.52
N THR A 27 1.05 18.99 1.37
CA THR A 27 0.91 17.53 1.52
C THR A 27 -0.52 17.17 1.93
N SER A 28 -1.06 17.84 2.96
CA SER A 28 -2.45 17.61 3.39
C SER A 28 -3.47 17.94 2.29
N ALA A 29 -3.25 19.02 1.53
CA ALA A 29 -4.09 19.39 0.41
C ALA A 29 -4.06 18.31 -0.69
N PHE A 30 -2.88 17.78 -1.01
CA PHE A 30 -2.74 16.70 -1.99
C PHE A 30 -3.46 15.42 -1.55
N ILE A 31 -3.38 15.04 -0.26
CA ILE A 31 -4.15 13.90 0.26
C ILE A 31 -5.66 14.12 0.05
N ASN A 32 -6.17 15.31 0.39
CA ASN A 32 -7.58 15.63 0.21
C ASN A 32 -7.98 15.55 -1.28
N ARG A 33 -7.16 16.08 -2.19
CA ARG A 33 -7.41 16.00 -3.64
C ARG A 33 -7.47 14.56 -4.13
N MET A 34 -6.54 13.71 -3.68
CA MET A 34 -6.52 12.28 -3.98
C MET A 34 -7.77 11.56 -3.47
N ILE A 35 -8.20 11.84 -2.23
CA ILE A 35 -9.42 11.28 -1.64
C ILE A 35 -10.64 11.64 -2.48
N GLN A 36 -10.78 12.90 -2.89
CA GLN A 36 -11.92 13.35 -3.69
C GLN A 36 -11.94 12.73 -5.09
N ALA A 37 -10.78 12.57 -5.72
CA ALA A 37 -10.66 12.04 -7.06
C ALA A 37 -10.82 10.52 -7.14
N GLU A 38 -10.16 9.77 -6.26
CA GLU A 38 -10.09 8.30 -6.32
C GLU A 38 -11.11 7.60 -5.40
N LYS A 39 -11.66 8.30 -4.41
CA LYS A 39 -12.64 7.77 -3.44
C LYS A 39 -12.24 6.39 -2.87
N PRO A 40 -11.04 6.28 -2.26
CA PRO A 40 -10.48 5.00 -1.86
C PRO A 40 -11.28 4.35 -0.72
N ASN A 41 -11.32 3.02 -0.70
CA ASN A 41 -11.88 2.26 0.42
C ASN A 41 -10.92 2.12 1.62
N LEU A 42 -9.62 2.31 1.36
CA LEU A 42 -8.54 2.22 2.33
C LEU A 42 -7.43 3.17 1.89
N ILE A 43 -6.90 3.97 2.82
CA ILE A 43 -5.68 4.75 2.60
C ILE A 43 -4.53 4.01 3.24
N VAL A 44 -3.43 3.85 2.52
CA VAL A 44 -2.24 3.20 3.07
C VAL A 44 -1.08 4.18 3.00
N PHE A 45 -0.55 4.54 4.16
CA PHE A 45 0.67 5.33 4.29
C PHE A 45 1.86 4.36 4.23
N THR A 46 2.09 3.85 3.01
CA THR A 46 2.96 2.69 2.70
C THR A 46 4.45 2.99 2.69
N ALA A 47 4.80 4.25 2.50
CA ALA A 47 6.17 4.69 2.23
C ALA A 47 6.87 5.13 3.51
N GLY A 48 6.42 4.62 4.67
CA GLY A 48 6.89 5.01 5.99
C GLY A 48 7.01 6.51 6.14
N ASP A 49 7.95 6.91 7.00
CA ASP A 49 8.49 8.27 7.06
C ASP A 49 7.34 9.28 7.08
N ASN A 50 6.35 8.98 7.90
CA ASN A 50 5.11 9.72 8.02
C ASN A 50 5.45 11.12 8.50
N ILE A 51 6.37 11.19 9.47
CA ILE A 51 7.01 12.41 9.92
C ILE A 51 8.50 12.44 9.59
N PHE A 52 9.08 13.64 9.59
CA PHE A 52 10.54 13.81 9.56
C PHE A 52 11.00 14.20 10.95
N GLY A 53 11.49 13.23 11.72
CA GLY A 53 11.68 13.41 13.16
C GLY A 53 12.65 14.55 13.53
N ALA A 54 13.64 14.83 12.68
CA ALA A 54 14.59 15.93 12.91
C ALA A 54 13.92 17.33 12.92
N ASP A 55 12.86 17.53 12.12
CA ASP A 55 12.17 18.83 12.00
C ASP A 55 10.80 18.84 12.70
N ALA A 56 10.34 17.69 13.22
CA ALA A 56 9.12 17.58 14.01
C ALA A 56 9.41 17.92 15.47
N THR A 57 8.91 19.06 15.95
CA THR A 57 9.13 19.50 17.35
C THR A 57 8.41 18.58 18.35
N ASP A 58 7.23 18.09 17.97
CA ASP A 58 6.48 17.06 18.71
C ASP A 58 5.97 15.98 17.75
N ALA A 59 6.44 14.75 17.93
CA ALA A 59 6.10 13.63 17.06
C ALA A 59 4.59 13.34 17.06
N ALA A 60 3.93 13.36 18.22
CA ALA A 60 2.51 13.05 18.34
C ALA A 60 1.63 14.06 17.59
N THR A 61 1.92 15.35 17.76
CA THR A 61 1.23 16.44 17.05
C THR A 61 1.46 16.35 15.54
N SER A 62 2.69 16.06 15.12
CA SER A 62 3.04 15.90 13.70
C SER A 62 2.32 14.72 13.07
N LEU A 63 2.24 13.56 13.75
CA LEU A 63 1.48 12.39 13.32
C LEU A 63 -0.03 12.70 13.24
N ASN A 64 -0.57 13.42 14.23
CA ASN A 64 -1.97 13.85 14.21
C ASN A 64 -2.27 14.68 12.96
N ASN A 65 -1.40 15.63 12.62
CA ASN A 65 -1.56 16.49 11.45
C ASN A 65 -1.37 15.73 10.12
N ALA A 66 -0.41 14.80 10.07
CA ALA A 66 -0.13 13.99 8.89
C ALA A 66 -1.32 13.12 8.49
N PHE A 67 -1.98 12.49 9.48
CA PHE A 67 -3.12 11.59 9.24
C PHE A 67 -4.49 12.28 9.32
N ALA A 68 -4.55 13.54 9.78
CA ALA A 68 -5.80 14.29 9.89
C ALA A 68 -6.69 14.25 8.63
N PRO A 69 -6.18 14.34 7.39
CA PRO A 69 -7.02 14.25 6.20
C PRO A 69 -7.78 12.91 6.07
N ALA A 70 -7.13 11.79 6.39
CA ALA A 70 -7.77 10.47 6.34
C ALA A 70 -8.85 10.32 7.42
N ILE A 71 -8.56 10.80 8.63
CA ILE A 71 -9.49 10.81 9.77
C ILE A 71 -10.71 11.68 9.46
N ALA A 72 -10.49 12.90 8.97
CA ALA A 72 -11.55 13.83 8.62
C ALA A 72 -12.45 13.31 7.49
N ALA A 73 -11.89 12.56 6.54
CA ALA A 73 -12.65 11.92 5.47
C ALA A 73 -13.45 10.68 5.95
N GLY A 74 -13.19 10.18 7.16
CA GLY A 74 -13.81 8.95 7.68
C GLY A 74 -13.41 7.69 6.92
N ILE A 75 -12.29 7.71 6.20
CA ILE A 75 -11.79 6.58 5.43
C ILE A 75 -10.84 5.76 6.31
N PRO A 76 -11.03 4.42 6.40
CA PRO A 76 -10.09 3.57 7.12
C PRO A 76 -8.67 3.74 6.56
N TRP A 77 -7.68 3.71 7.43
CA TRP A 77 -6.29 3.89 7.00
C TRP A 77 -5.32 2.98 7.75
N ALA A 78 -4.19 2.68 7.12
CA ALA A 78 -3.11 1.89 7.69
C ALA A 78 -1.77 2.56 7.41
N ALA A 79 -0.78 2.33 8.26
CA ALA A 79 0.54 2.95 8.13
C ALA A 79 1.65 1.95 8.49
N VAL A 80 2.79 2.09 7.83
CA VAL A 80 4.05 1.46 8.23
C VAL A 80 5.00 2.52 8.76
N LEU A 81 5.99 2.10 9.54
CA LEU A 81 7.01 3.01 10.06
C LEU A 81 8.17 3.13 9.07
N GLY A 82 8.71 4.33 8.95
CA GLY A 82 9.99 4.57 8.29
C GLY A 82 11.15 4.76 9.26
N ASN A 83 12.34 5.05 8.71
CA ASN A 83 13.54 5.27 9.51
C ASN A 83 13.49 6.63 10.24
N HIS A 84 12.85 7.65 9.65
CA HIS A 84 12.78 9.00 10.23
C HIS A 84 11.69 9.19 11.28
N ASP A 85 10.72 8.27 11.37
CA ASP A 85 9.55 8.42 12.23
C ASP A 85 9.89 8.48 13.73
N MET A 86 11.02 7.90 14.14
CA MET A 86 11.44 7.76 15.54
C MET A 86 12.51 8.76 15.98
N GLU A 87 12.83 9.75 15.16
CA GLU A 87 13.95 10.67 15.39
C GLU A 87 13.57 11.94 16.19
N SER A 88 12.31 12.03 16.63
CA SER A 88 11.74 13.14 17.41
C SER A 88 11.51 12.74 18.87
N THR A 89 10.39 13.14 19.48
CA THR A 89 10.07 12.98 20.91
C THR A 89 9.60 11.56 21.31
N LEU A 90 9.26 10.71 20.34
CA LEU A 90 8.75 9.36 20.58
C LEU A 90 9.72 8.29 20.07
N SER A 91 9.86 7.20 20.84
CA SER A 91 10.54 5.99 20.36
C SER A 91 9.74 5.32 19.24
N ARG A 92 10.38 4.41 18.48
CA ARG A 92 9.70 3.61 17.44
C ARG A 92 8.42 2.92 17.94
N GLU A 93 8.49 2.34 19.13
CA GLU A 93 7.33 1.74 19.80
C GLU A 93 6.28 2.81 20.15
N GLY A 94 6.71 3.95 20.69
CA GLY A 94 5.84 5.07 21.04
C GLY A 94 5.08 5.64 19.83
N VAL A 95 5.76 5.78 18.69
CA VAL A 95 5.14 6.20 17.43
C VAL A 95 4.07 5.21 17.01
N MET A 96 4.38 3.91 17.00
CA MET A 96 3.39 2.90 16.61
C MET A 96 2.20 2.85 17.58
N LYS A 97 2.46 2.91 18.89
CA LYS A 97 1.42 2.98 19.93
C LYS A 97 0.50 4.19 19.74
N HIS A 98 1.08 5.33 19.37
CA HIS A 98 0.31 6.52 19.04
C HIS A 98 -0.57 6.27 17.81
N ILE A 99 0.01 5.79 16.70
CA ILE A 99 -0.70 5.48 15.46
C ILE A 99 -1.89 4.53 15.70
N VAL A 100 -1.73 3.45 16.47
CA VAL A 100 -2.81 2.48 16.72
C VAL A 100 -3.93 3.03 17.62
N SER A 101 -3.66 4.10 18.36
CA SER A 101 -4.65 4.77 19.21
C SER A 101 -5.52 5.78 18.45
N MET A 102 -5.14 6.10 17.21
CA MET A 102 -5.81 7.12 16.41
C MET A 102 -7.11 6.60 15.80
N GLN A 103 -8.07 7.50 15.60
CA GLN A 103 -9.38 7.14 15.04
C GLN A 103 -9.27 6.64 13.60
N GLY A 104 -10.01 5.58 13.27
CA GLY A 104 -10.10 5.05 11.90
C GLY A 104 -8.88 4.29 11.41
N THR A 105 -7.84 4.16 12.25
CA THR A 105 -6.67 3.33 11.94
C THR A 105 -7.06 1.85 11.95
N LEU A 106 -6.52 1.10 10.99
CA LEU A 106 -6.50 -0.36 10.98
C LEU A 106 -5.12 -0.90 11.32
N ALA A 107 -4.13 -0.01 11.54
CA ALA A 107 -2.79 -0.40 11.91
C ALA A 107 -2.79 -1.13 13.27
N GLN A 108 -1.91 -2.11 13.44
CA GLN A 108 -1.79 -2.87 14.68
C GLN A 108 -0.34 -2.87 15.16
N LEU A 109 -0.15 -2.89 16.47
CA LEU A 109 1.18 -2.73 17.06
C LEU A 109 2.09 -3.89 16.67
N ASN A 110 1.64 -5.12 16.87
CA ASN A 110 2.30 -6.36 16.49
C ASN A 110 1.27 -7.49 16.61
N PRO A 111 1.48 -8.65 15.97
CA PRO A 111 0.51 -9.72 15.97
C PRO A 111 0.55 -10.44 17.32
N SER A 112 -0.61 -10.60 17.98
CA SER A 112 -0.68 -11.28 19.27
C SER A 112 -0.30 -12.76 19.23
N SER A 113 -0.20 -13.34 18.03
CA SER A 113 0.21 -14.72 17.79
C SER A 113 1.73 -14.90 17.76
N ALA A 114 2.52 -13.84 17.82
CA ALA A 114 3.97 -13.90 17.87
C ALA A 114 4.45 -13.44 19.26
N ASP A 115 5.03 -14.36 20.03
CA ASP A 115 5.56 -14.05 21.37
C ASP A 115 6.71 -13.04 21.33
N ILE A 116 7.57 -13.16 20.31
CA ILE A 116 8.70 -12.26 20.06
C ILE A 116 8.76 -11.97 18.55
N ILE A 117 8.68 -10.70 18.18
CA ILE A 117 8.85 -10.23 16.81
C ILE A 117 9.68 -8.94 16.81
N ASP A 118 10.60 -8.81 15.86
CA ASP A 118 11.42 -7.62 15.71
C ASP A 118 10.59 -6.45 15.15
N GLY A 119 10.87 -5.24 15.64
CA GLY A 119 10.21 -4.02 15.21
C GLY A 119 8.77 -3.87 15.71
N PHE A 120 8.09 -2.85 15.19
CA PHE A 120 6.72 -2.49 15.54
C PHE A 120 5.93 -2.13 14.29
N GLY A 121 4.66 -2.52 14.24
CA GLY A 121 3.81 -2.33 13.07
C GLY A 121 3.84 -3.53 12.11
N ASN A 122 4.13 -4.73 12.62
CA ASN A 122 3.98 -5.96 11.84
C ASN A 122 2.55 -6.49 11.96
N TYR A 123 1.78 -6.47 10.88
CA TYR A 123 0.38 -6.92 10.91
C TYR A 123 -0.14 -7.30 9.53
N ASN A 124 -1.23 -8.05 9.49
CA ASN A 124 -1.93 -8.42 8.27
C ASN A 124 -3.36 -7.90 8.33
N LEU A 125 -3.80 -7.24 7.25
CA LEU A 125 -5.20 -6.89 7.05
C LEU A 125 -5.82 -7.81 5.99
N GLU A 126 -6.94 -8.40 6.34
CA GLU A 126 -7.67 -9.32 5.49
C GLU A 126 -8.86 -8.60 4.83
N VAL A 127 -8.90 -8.59 3.50
CA VAL A 127 -10.09 -8.19 2.76
C VAL A 127 -10.96 -9.43 2.62
N GLN A 128 -12.06 -9.47 3.37
CA GLN A 128 -12.99 -10.60 3.36
C GLN A 128 -13.79 -10.66 2.06
N GLY A 129 -14.16 -11.87 1.64
CA GLY A 129 -15.10 -12.07 0.55
C GLY A 129 -16.47 -11.45 0.86
N VAL A 130 -17.16 -11.01 -0.18
CA VAL A 130 -18.43 -10.27 -0.06
C VAL A 130 -19.47 -11.10 0.70
N ASP A 131 -20.23 -10.43 1.57
CA ASP A 131 -21.32 -11.04 2.32
C ASP A 131 -22.32 -11.76 1.40
N GLY A 132 -22.74 -12.96 1.81
CA GLY A 132 -23.61 -13.82 1.01
C GLY A 132 -22.94 -14.49 -0.19
N SER A 133 -21.66 -14.22 -0.46
CA SER A 133 -20.89 -14.95 -1.47
C SER A 133 -20.36 -16.28 -0.94
N SER A 134 -19.98 -17.17 -1.85
CA SER A 134 -19.33 -18.45 -1.50
C SER A 134 -17.95 -18.31 -0.84
N LEU A 135 -17.38 -17.09 -0.84
CA LEU A 135 -16.11 -16.76 -0.21
C LEU A 135 -16.30 -15.85 1.01
N GLN A 136 -17.54 -15.67 1.49
CA GLN A 136 -17.78 -15.01 2.76
C GLN A 136 -16.95 -15.67 3.88
N ASN A 137 -16.44 -14.86 4.80
CA ASN A 137 -15.55 -15.28 5.90
C ASN A 137 -14.23 -15.92 5.45
N LYS A 138 -13.84 -15.73 4.19
CA LYS A 138 -12.50 -16.02 3.69
C LYS A 138 -11.84 -14.73 3.25
N SER A 139 -10.57 -14.55 3.59
CA SER A 139 -9.77 -13.47 3.03
C SER A 139 -9.53 -13.72 1.53
N VAL A 140 -10.00 -12.80 0.68
CA VAL A 140 -9.82 -12.84 -0.78
C VAL A 140 -8.63 -12.00 -1.24
N LEU A 141 -8.11 -11.11 -0.39
CA LEU A 141 -6.89 -10.32 -0.61
C LEU A 141 -6.23 -10.04 0.75
N ASN A 142 -4.94 -10.34 0.86
CA ASN A 142 -4.17 -10.12 2.09
C ASN A 142 -3.25 -8.91 1.92
N LEU A 143 -3.19 -8.05 2.93
CA LEU A 143 -2.33 -6.88 2.97
C LEU A 143 -1.35 -7.05 4.13
N TYR A 144 -0.10 -7.36 3.81
CA TYR A 144 0.98 -7.59 4.77
C TYR A 144 1.74 -6.29 5.02
N PHE A 145 1.82 -5.88 6.27
CA PHE A 145 2.54 -4.70 6.73
C PHE A 145 3.70 -5.13 7.59
N LEU A 146 4.91 -4.69 7.26
CA LEU A 146 6.12 -5.06 7.97
C LEU A 146 6.96 -3.84 8.33
N ASP A 147 7.58 -3.92 9.50
CA ASP A 147 8.61 -2.99 9.91
C ASP A 147 9.95 -3.36 9.25
N SER A 148 10.37 -2.63 8.22
CA SER A 148 11.67 -2.86 7.58
C SER A 148 12.88 -2.44 8.43
N GLY A 149 12.64 -1.85 9.60
CA GLY A 149 13.65 -1.28 10.47
C GLY A 149 14.00 0.16 10.10
N ASP A 150 15.11 0.61 10.69
CA ASP A 150 15.67 1.95 10.60
C ASP A 150 17.13 1.87 10.10
N TYR A 151 18.13 1.93 10.99
CA TYR A 151 19.54 1.72 10.71
C TYR A 151 20.01 0.37 11.26
N SER A 152 21.11 -0.13 10.72
CA SER A 152 21.70 -1.38 11.21
C SER A 152 22.15 -1.25 12.67
N THR A 153 21.66 -2.14 13.53
CA THR A 153 22.10 -2.28 14.92
C THR A 153 23.34 -3.16 15.07
N VAL A 154 23.84 -3.76 13.97
CA VAL A 154 25.04 -4.59 13.96
C VAL A 154 26.26 -3.72 13.63
N PRO A 155 27.23 -3.51 14.54
CA PRO A 155 28.29 -2.51 14.35
C PRO A 155 29.16 -2.70 13.09
N SER A 156 29.31 -3.95 12.62
CA SER A 156 30.09 -4.26 11.41
C SER A 156 29.33 -4.05 10.10
N ILE A 157 28.02 -3.81 10.16
CA ILE A 157 27.15 -3.65 9.00
C ILE A 157 26.65 -2.21 9.03
N ARG A 158 27.11 -1.39 8.08
CA ARG A 158 26.71 0.01 7.97
C ARG A 158 25.46 0.16 7.11
N GLY A 159 24.77 1.28 7.30
CA GLY A 159 23.60 1.67 6.53
C GLY A 159 22.30 1.23 7.19
N TYR A 160 21.32 0.89 6.35
CA TYR A 160 19.94 0.63 6.77
C TYR A 160 19.71 -0.73 7.41
N GLY A 161 18.66 -0.79 8.24
CA GLY A 161 18.11 -2.01 8.80
C GLY A 161 17.46 -2.91 7.74
N TRP A 162 17.05 -4.11 8.15
CA TRP A 162 16.41 -5.09 7.27
C TRP A 162 15.38 -5.92 8.04
N ILE A 163 14.42 -6.48 7.30
CA ILE A 163 13.41 -7.41 7.83
C ILE A 163 14.10 -8.66 8.39
N LYS A 164 13.89 -8.90 9.70
CA LYS A 164 14.55 -9.94 10.49
C LYS A 164 13.86 -11.29 10.37
N ALA A 165 14.57 -12.35 10.74
CA ALA A 165 14.07 -13.72 10.65
C ALA A 165 12.76 -13.96 11.42
N SER A 166 12.55 -13.28 12.57
CA SER A 166 11.31 -13.38 13.33
C SER A 166 10.08 -12.90 12.54
N GLN A 167 10.23 -11.80 11.80
CA GLN A 167 9.19 -11.22 10.94
C GLN A 167 8.95 -12.10 9.71
N GLN A 168 10.01 -12.65 9.11
CA GLN A 168 9.89 -13.61 8.00
C GLN A 168 9.14 -14.87 8.44
N PHE A 169 9.47 -15.41 9.61
CA PHE A 169 8.79 -16.56 10.19
C PHE A 169 7.31 -16.27 10.46
N TRP A 170 7.00 -15.12 11.07
CA TRP A 170 5.62 -14.69 11.27
C TRP A 170 4.85 -14.57 9.95
N PHE A 171 5.45 -13.96 8.92
CA PHE A 171 4.85 -13.84 7.59
C PHE A 171 4.54 -15.23 7.01
N GLN A 172 5.50 -16.16 7.04
CA GLN A 172 5.32 -17.52 6.54
C GLN A 172 4.18 -18.26 7.25
N GLN A 173 4.11 -18.18 8.59
CA GLN A 173 3.03 -18.81 9.35
C GLN A 173 1.66 -18.19 9.02
N THR A 174 1.61 -16.87 8.90
CA THR A 174 0.39 -16.13 8.58
C THR A 174 -0.10 -16.45 7.17
N SER A 175 0.79 -16.37 6.16
CA SER A 175 0.49 -16.73 4.78
C SER A 175 0.00 -18.18 4.69
N LEU A 176 0.71 -19.14 5.29
CA LEU A 176 0.30 -20.55 5.27
C LEU A 176 -1.07 -20.78 5.91
N LYS A 177 -1.38 -20.10 7.02
CA LYS A 177 -2.69 -20.18 7.68
C LYS A 177 -3.80 -19.66 6.76
N LEU A 178 -3.59 -18.50 6.14
CA LEU A 178 -4.56 -17.86 5.25
C LEU A 178 -4.78 -18.69 3.98
N GLN A 179 -3.70 -19.22 3.39
CA GLN A 179 -3.76 -20.14 2.26
C GLN A 179 -4.59 -21.38 2.57
N LYS A 180 -4.33 -22.03 3.72
CA LYS A 180 -5.13 -23.18 4.17
C LYS A 180 -6.61 -22.81 4.31
N ALA A 181 -6.93 -21.70 4.96
CA ALA A 181 -8.32 -21.25 5.12
C ALA A 181 -9.00 -20.97 3.77
N TYR A 182 -8.31 -20.28 2.86
CA TYR A 182 -8.83 -19.93 1.55
C TYR A 182 -9.06 -21.15 0.65
N MET A 183 -8.12 -22.10 0.68
CA MET A 183 -8.14 -23.31 -0.15
C MET A 183 -8.94 -24.47 0.45
N ASN A 184 -9.44 -24.35 1.68
CA ASN A 184 -10.29 -25.37 2.31
C ASN A 184 -11.77 -25.27 1.86
N LYS A 185 -12.56 -26.29 2.22
CA LYS A 185 -14.04 -26.31 2.07
C LYS A 185 -14.69 -25.09 2.77
N PRO A 186 -15.89 -24.63 2.37
CA PRO A 186 -16.85 -25.28 1.46
C PRO A 186 -16.55 -25.08 -0.03
N LYS A 187 -15.89 -23.99 -0.41
CA LYS A 187 -15.47 -23.74 -1.80
C LYS A 187 -13.94 -23.58 -1.88
N PRO A 188 -13.20 -24.68 -2.08
CA PRO A 188 -11.75 -24.63 -2.16
C PRO A 188 -11.31 -23.86 -3.41
N GLN A 189 -10.34 -22.97 -3.26
CA GLN A 189 -9.70 -22.26 -4.36
C GLN A 189 -8.47 -23.01 -4.83
N LYS A 190 -8.17 -22.94 -6.13
CA LYS A 190 -7.06 -23.70 -6.74
C LYS A 190 -5.68 -23.13 -6.39
N ALA A 191 -5.63 -21.86 -6.02
CA ALA A 191 -4.43 -21.13 -5.67
C ALA A 191 -4.71 -20.23 -4.45
N PRO A 192 -3.66 -19.79 -3.73
CA PRO A 192 -3.75 -18.76 -2.71
C PRO A 192 -4.50 -17.50 -3.17
N ALA A 193 -5.17 -16.83 -2.23
CA ALA A 193 -5.59 -15.46 -2.44
C ALA A 193 -4.35 -14.59 -2.68
N PRO A 194 -4.40 -13.60 -3.60
CA PRO A 194 -3.26 -12.72 -3.82
C PRO A 194 -2.96 -11.91 -2.55
N GLY A 195 -1.67 -11.69 -2.31
CA GLY A 195 -1.16 -10.85 -1.23
C GLY A 195 -0.44 -9.61 -1.76
N LEU A 196 -0.50 -8.51 -1.02
CA LEU A 196 0.28 -7.30 -1.24
C LEU A 196 1.10 -7.00 0.01
N ALA A 197 2.38 -6.73 -0.15
CA ALA A 197 3.26 -6.39 0.97
C ALA A 197 3.62 -4.90 0.97
N TYR A 198 3.74 -4.32 2.15
CA TYR A 198 4.03 -2.90 2.37
C TYR A 198 5.09 -2.74 3.45
N PHE A 199 6.17 -2.02 3.12
CA PHE A 199 7.24 -1.69 4.06
C PHE A 199 8.09 -0.54 3.52
N HIS A 200 8.79 0.17 4.41
CA HIS A 200 9.43 1.45 4.06
C HIS A 200 10.71 1.33 3.24
N ILE A 201 11.69 0.57 3.74
CA ILE A 201 13.03 0.48 3.15
C ILE A 201 13.01 -0.59 2.06
N PRO A 202 13.45 -0.29 0.82
CA PRO A 202 13.43 -1.24 -0.28
C PRO A 202 14.30 -2.47 0.02
N LEU A 203 13.92 -3.61 -0.53
CA LEU A 203 14.77 -4.80 -0.53
C LEU A 203 15.93 -4.63 -1.52
N PRO A 204 17.09 -5.29 -1.31
CA PRO A 204 18.18 -5.27 -2.27
C PRO A 204 17.77 -5.66 -3.69
N GLU A 205 16.80 -6.55 -3.83
CA GLU A 205 16.27 -7.03 -5.11
C GLU A 205 15.62 -5.94 -5.97
N TYR A 206 15.28 -4.77 -5.42
CA TYR A 206 14.84 -3.62 -6.23
C TYR A 206 15.93 -3.17 -7.22
N ALA A 207 17.21 -3.41 -6.93
CA ALA A 207 18.32 -3.10 -7.83
C ALA A 207 18.41 -4.06 -9.03
N ASP A 208 17.82 -5.25 -8.92
CA ASP A 208 17.86 -6.30 -9.95
C ASP A 208 16.67 -6.20 -10.95
N VAL A 209 15.75 -5.26 -10.71
CA VAL A 209 14.59 -5.05 -11.58
C VAL A 209 15.01 -4.31 -12.86
N SER A 210 14.88 -4.98 -14.00
CA SER A 210 15.30 -4.44 -15.30
C SER A 210 14.14 -3.86 -16.13
N ASN A 211 13.01 -4.57 -16.23
CA ASN A 211 11.85 -4.12 -16.99
C ASN A 211 10.92 -3.28 -16.11
N ILE A 212 11.21 -1.98 -16.01
CA ILE A 212 10.49 -1.04 -15.15
C ILE A 212 9.48 -0.20 -15.94
N THR A 213 8.32 0.06 -15.32
CA THR A 213 7.40 1.12 -15.71
C THR A 213 7.57 2.29 -14.75
N GLY A 214 7.83 3.49 -15.27
CA GLY A 214 8.13 4.69 -14.47
C GLY A 214 9.61 5.08 -14.57
N VAL A 215 10.14 5.67 -13.50
CA VAL A 215 11.51 6.24 -13.51
C VAL A 215 12.32 5.83 -12.29
N ASN A 216 13.58 5.51 -12.52
CA ASN A 216 14.62 5.40 -11.50
C ASN A 216 15.49 6.66 -11.62
N LYS A 217 15.47 7.54 -10.61
CA LYS A 217 16.19 8.82 -10.65
C LYS A 217 17.20 8.97 -9.51
N GLU A 218 17.38 7.95 -8.68
CA GLU A 218 18.46 7.92 -7.70
C GLU A 218 19.67 7.17 -8.27
N ASN A 219 20.86 7.49 -7.76
CA ASN A 219 22.09 6.87 -8.23
C ASN A 219 22.17 5.38 -7.84
N ALA A 220 21.48 5.00 -6.77
CA ALA A 220 21.39 3.64 -6.27
C ALA A 220 20.03 3.46 -5.57
N ILE A 221 19.65 2.19 -5.37
CA ILE A 221 18.55 1.82 -4.48
C ILE A 221 19.06 1.93 -3.04
N SER A 222 18.39 2.69 -2.18
CA SER A 222 18.80 2.84 -0.77
C SER A 222 18.30 1.68 0.10
N SER A 223 18.59 0.45 -0.31
CA SER A 223 18.26 -0.75 0.46
C SER A 223 19.26 -0.99 1.59
N ALA A 224 18.94 -1.93 2.47
CA ALA A 224 19.93 -2.54 3.34
C ALA A 224 21.11 -3.10 2.52
N SER A 225 22.33 -3.04 3.07
CA SER A 225 23.49 -3.72 2.48
C SER A 225 23.44 -5.24 2.62
N VAL A 226 22.56 -5.73 3.49
CA VAL A 226 22.32 -7.15 3.77
C VAL A 226 21.05 -7.58 3.07
N ASN A 227 21.15 -8.66 2.30
CA ASN A 227 19.97 -9.38 1.85
C ASN A 227 19.56 -10.40 2.92
N SER A 228 18.40 -10.18 3.55
CA SER A 228 17.90 -11.05 4.60
C SER A 228 17.15 -12.29 4.09
N GLY A 229 16.91 -12.40 2.78
CA GLY A 229 16.13 -13.48 2.18
C GLY A 229 14.61 -13.28 2.24
N PHE A 230 14.13 -12.06 2.51
CA PHE A 230 12.68 -11.84 2.56
C PHE A 230 12.00 -11.92 1.19
N PHE A 231 12.66 -11.47 0.12
CA PHE A 231 12.14 -11.64 -1.24
C PHE A 231 11.94 -13.12 -1.58
N THR A 232 12.96 -13.96 -1.32
CA THR A 232 12.86 -15.41 -1.54
C THR A 232 11.80 -16.04 -0.65
N THR A 233 11.64 -15.57 0.59
CA THR A 233 10.56 -16.01 1.48
C THR A 233 9.16 -15.72 0.91
N MET A 234 8.95 -14.54 0.31
CA MET A 234 7.69 -14.20 -0.35
C MET A 234 7.48 -15.03 -1.63
N LEU A 235 8.55 -15.27 -2.39
CA LEU A 235 8.51 -16.10 -3.59
C LEU A 235 8.10 -17.54 -3.27
N ASP A 236 8.71 -18.14 -2.23
CA ASP A 236 8.41 -19.50 -1.78
C ASP A 236 6.98 -19.62 -1.22
N ALA A 237 6.47 -18.58 -0.54
CA ALA A 237 5.09 -18.55 -0.05
C ALA A 237 4.08 -18.51 -1.20
N GLY A 238 4.41 -17.85 -2.32
CA GLY A 238 3.68 -17.89 -3.59
C GLY A 238 2.36 -17.10 -3.64
N ASP A 239 1.93 -16.47 -2.54
CA ASP A 239 0.71 -15.68 -2.46
C ASP A 239 0.92 -14.20 -2.78
N VAL A 240 2.08 -13.62 -2.43
CA VAL A 240 2.40 -12.21 -2.69
C VAL A 240 2.58 -11.95 -4.20
N LYS A 241 1.93 -10.88 -4.70
CA LYS A 241 1.97 -10.47 -6.12
C LYS A 241 2.61 -9.11 -6.34
N ALA A 242 2.55 -8.24 -5.33
CA ALA A 242 3.28 -7.00 -5.38
C ALA A 242 3.75 -6.56 -3.99
N VAL A 243 4.82 -5.81 -4.00
CA VAL A 243 5.46 -5.18 -2.86
C VAL A 243 5.49 -3.69 -3.14
N PHE A 244 5.10 -2.88 -2.15
CA PHE A 244 5.15 -1.44 -2.24
C PHE A 244 6.06 -0.85 -1.17
N THR A 245 6.95 0.04 -1.61
CA THR A 245 7.96 0.64 -0.73
C THR A 245 8.10 2.15 -0.91
N GLY A 246 8.82 2.77 0.01
CA GLY A 246 9.07 4.20 0.09
C GLY A 246 10.56 4.52 0.08
N HIS A 247 10.98 5.38 1.02
CA HIS A 247 12.36 5.73 1.33
C HIS A 247 13.13 6.51 0.23
N ASP A 248 13.20 5.98 -0.99
CA ASP A 248 13.79 6.64 -2.16
C ASP A 248 12.74 7.57 -2.80
N HIS A 249 12.82 8.87 -2.52
CA HIS A 249 11.78 9.81 -2.94
C HIS A 249 11.85 10.14 -4.43
N LEU A 250 13.00 9.87 -5.07
CA LEU A 250 13.18 10.02 -6.50
C LEU A 250 13.08 8.71 -7.29
N ASN A 251 12.96 7.57 -6.62
CA ASN A 251 12.60 6.34 -7.29
C ASN A 251 11.08 6.23 -7.39
N ASP A 252 10.60 6.05 -8.62
CA ASP A 252 9.18 6.06 -8.94
C ASP A 252 8.88 5.09 -10.06
N PHE A 253 9.29 3.85 -9.86
CA PHE A 253 9.08 2.78 -10.81
C PHE A 253 8.33 1.60 -10.20
N CYS A 254 7.81 0.74 -11.05
CA CYS A 254 7.47 -0.62 -10.67
C CYS A 254 7.85 -1.59 -11.78
N GLY A 255 8.43 -2.73 -11.40
CA GLY A 255 8.78 -3.78 -12.35
C GLY A 255 8.61 -5.17 -11.72
N GLU A 256 8.51 -6.17 -12.57
CA GLU A 256 8.37 -7.56 -12.15
C GLU A 256 9.75 -8.21 -12.00
N LEU A 257 9.95 -8.89 -10.87
CA LEU A 257 11.08 -9.78 -10.64
C LEU A 257 10.52 -11.14 -10.20
N THR A 258 10.76 -12.17 -11.02
CA THR A 258 10.40 -13.57 -10.70
C THR A 258 8.95 -13.74 -10.24
N GLY A 259 7.99 -13.07 -10.90
CA GLY A 259 6.56 -13.19 -10.58
C GLY A 259 6.03 -12.29 -9.46
N ILE A 260 6.88 -11.43 -8.86
CA ILE A 260 6.49 -10.42 -7.87
C ILE A 260 6.79 -9.03 -8.42
N HIS A 261 5.83 -8.12 -8.36
CA HIS A 261 6.04 -6.72 -8.71
C HIS A 261 6.66 -5.95 -7.55
N LEU A 262 7.81 -5.31 -7.77
CA LEU A 262 8.48 -4.43 -6.81
C LEU A 262 8.21 -2.99 -7.22
N CYS A 263 7.40 -2.28 -6.43
CA CYS A 263 6.87 -0.96 -6.77
C CYS A 263 7.25 0.11 -5.73
N TYR A 264 7.76 1.25 -6.18
CA TYR A 264 7.81 2.46 -5.35
C TYR A 264 6.44 3.13 -5.28
N ALA A 265 6.07 3.63 -4.09
CA ALA A 265 4.83 4.38 -3.86
C ALA A 265 4.87 5.81 -4.43
N GLY A 266 6.08 6.34 -4.67
CA GLY A 266 6.33 7.67 -5.21
C GLY A 266 6.53 8.75 -4.14
N GLY A 267 7.28 9.80 -4.49
CA GLY A 267 7.56 10.95 -3.63
C GLY A 267 6.32 11.81 -3.39
N PHE A 268 5.59 11.55 -2.31
CA PHE A 268 4.30 12.18 -2.01
C PHE A 268 4.42 13.53 -1.29
N GLY A 269 5.27 13.61 -0.27
CA GLY A 269 5.29 14.75 0.65
C GLY A 269 6.07 15.95 0.13
N TYR A 270 5.63 17.15 0.51
CA TYR A 270 6.24 18.41 0.09
C TYR A 270 7.45 18.83 0.91
N HIS A 271 7.54 18.43 2.17
CA HIS A 271 8.73 18.62 3.02
C HIS A 271 9.75 17.49 2.89
N ALA A 272 9.35 16.39 2.24
CA ALA A 272 10.27 15.35 1.80
C ALA A 272 11.20 15.86 0.69
N TYR A 273 12.47 15.41 0.68
CA TYR A 273 13.38 15.72 -0.42
C TYR A 273 12.78 15.28 -1.78
N GLY A 274 13.17 15.98 -2.84
CA GLY A 274 12.55 15.88 -4.16
C GLY A 274 13.40 16.52 -5.25
N LEU A 275 12.80 16.74 -6.42
CA LEU A 275 13.41 17.50 -7.52
C LEU A 275 12.49 18.66 -7.92
N ALA A 276 13.04 19.87 -7.97
CA ALA A 276 12.28 21.04 -8.39
C ALA A 276 11.79 20.88 -9.83
N GLY A 277 10.50 21.19 -10.06
CA GLY A 277 9.85 20.97 -11.34
C GLY A 277 9.37 19.52 -11.58
N TRP A 278 9.51 18.63 -10.61
CA TRP A 278 8.99 17.27 -10.69
C TRP A 278 7.83 17.06 -9.74
N SER A 279 6.62 16.96 -10.29
CA SER A 279 5.36 16.92 -9.52
C SER A 279 5.35 15.79 -8.50
N ARG A 280 4.94 16.07 -7.25
CA ARG A 280 4.69 15.03 -6.24
C ARG A 280 3.67 14.02 -6.75
N ARG A 281 3.64 12.82 -6.20
CA ARG A 281 2.74 11.78 -6.72
C ARG A 281 2.34 10.74 -5.69
N ALA A 282 1.23 10.09 -5.99
CA ALA A 282 0.67 9.02 -5.21
C ALA A 282 0.40 7.81 -6.11
N ARG A 283 0.64 6.61 -5.59
CA ARG A 283 0.23 5.38 -6.25
C ARG A 283 -1.16 4.96 -5.81
N VAL A 284 -1.98 4.55 -6.77
CA VAL A 284 -3.30 3.97 -6.56
C VAL A 284 -3.22 2.48 -6.87
N VAL A 285 -3.83 1.64 -6.04
CA VAL A 285 -3.94 0.20 -6.24
C VAL A 285 -5.42 -0.17 -6.25
N SER A 286 -5.88 -0.81 -7.32
CA SER A 286 -7.26 -1.23 -7.51
C SER A 286 -7.34 -2.73 -7.65
N ALA A 287 -7.97 -3.38 -6.67
CA ALA A 287 -8.30 -4.79 -6.73
C ALA A 287 -9.77 -4.95 -7.15
N THR A 288 -10.03 -5.81 -8.15
CA THR A 288 -11.37 -6.05 -8.68
C THR A 288 -11.74 -7.51 -8.47
N LEU A 289 -12.95 -7.75 -7.96
CA LEU A 289 -13.48 -9.10 -7.75
C LEU A 289 -14.13 -9.64 -9.03
N GLU A 290 -14.08 -10.96 -9.20
CA GLU A 290 -14.81 -11.65 -10.26
C GLU A 290 -16.31 -11.58 -10.01
N LYS A 291 -17.09 -11.28 -11.06
CA LYS A 291 -18.55 -11.45 -11.03
C LYS A 291 -18.88 -12.84 -11.56
N THR A 292 -19.49 -13.67 -10.72
CA THR A 292 -19.87 -15.04 -11.05
C THR A 292 -21.04 -15.07 -12.04
N LYS A 293 -21.21 -16.21 -12.75
CA LYS A 293 -22.32 -16.40 -13.71
C LYS A 293 -23.71 -16.21 -13.09
N MET A 294 -23.86 -16.44 -11.80
CA MET A 294 -25.11 -16.26 -11.05
C MET A 294 -25.27 -14.85 -10.48
N GLY A 295 -24.43 -13.89 -10.88
CA GLY A 295 -24.50 -12.50 -10.44
C GLY A 295 -23.84 -12.18 -9.10
N GLY A 296 -23.39 -13.19 -8.34
CA GLY A 296 -22.65 -13.01 -7.07
C GLY A 296 -21.17 -12.71 -7.27
N TRP A 297 -20.44 -12.50 -6.16
CA TRP A 297 -19.01 -12.16 -6.18
C TRP A 297 -18.09 -13.38 -5.93
N GLY A 298 -16.95 -13.39 -6.60
CA GLY A 298 -15.91 -14.43 -6.55
C GLY A 298 -14.58 -13.93 -6.00
N ALA A 299 -13.51 -14.61 -6.38
CA ALA A 299 -12.13 -14.27 -6.00
C ALA A 299 -11.68 -12.96 -6.66
N VAL A 300 -10.50 -12.47 -6.28
CA VAL A 300 -9.86 -11.35 -6.98
C VAL A 300 -9.59 -11.72 -8.44
N LYS A 301 -10.19 -10.96 -9.36
CA LYS A 301 -10.02 -11.09 -10.81
C LYS A 301 -8.78 -10.38 -11.30
N SER A 302 -8.52 -9.16 -10.83
CA SER A 302 -7.30 -8.43 -11.21
C SER A 302 -6.89 -7.41 -10.18
N ILE A 303 -5.59 -7.16 -10.08
CA ILE A 303 -5.01 -6.05 -9.34
C ILE A 303 -4.30 -5.15 -10.34
N ARG A 304 -4.64 -3.88 -10.36
CA ARG A 304 -4.07 -2.85 -11.22
C ARG A 304 -3.48 -1.73 -10.37
N THR A 305 -2.50 -1.04 -10.90
CA THR A 305 -1.97 0.17 -10.28
C THR A 305 -1.69 1.24 -11.32
N TRP A 306 -1.77 2.49 -10.90
CA TRP A 306 -1.36 3.68 -11.65
C TRP A 306 -0.88 4.72 -10.65
N LYS A 307 -0.32 5.82 -11.13
CA LYS A 307 0.05 6.96 -10.29
C LYS A 307 -0.72 8.20 -10.68
N ARG A 308 -0.89 9.10 -9.71
CA ARG A 308 -1.48 10.43 -9.88
C ARG A 308 -0.44 11.48 -9.53
N LEU A 309 -0.20 12.41 -10.43
CA LEU A 309 0.68 13.56 -10.20
C LEU A 309 -0.06 14.67 -9.46
N ASP A 310 0.60 15.39 -8.56
CA ASP A 310 0.06 16.62 -7.97
C ASP A 310 0.24 17.80 -8.93
N ASP A 311 -0.39 17.70 -10.09
CA ASP A 311 -0.59 18.80 -11.03
C ASP A 311 -2.04 19.29 -10.97
N GLU A 312 -2.45 20.22 -11.83
CA GLU A 312 -3.80 20.77 -11.84
C GLU A 312 -4.89 19.71 -12.04
N HIS A 313 -4.60 18.65 -12.81
CA HIS A 313 -5.59 17.67 -13.26
C HIS A 313 -5.48 16.29 -12.60
N LEU A 314 -4.56 16.12 -11.65
CA LEU A 314 -4.20 14.82 -11.11
C LEU A 314 -3.88 13.83 -12.24
N THR A 315 -2.95 14.18 -13.12
CA THR A 315 -2.65 13.38 -14.31
C THR A 315 -2.32 11.94 -13.94
N THR A 316 -3.01 10.99 -14.59
CA THR A 316 -2.73 9.56 -14.47
C THR A 316 -1.51 9.19 -15.29
N ILE A 317 -0.55 8.50 -14.68
CA ILE A 317 0.61 7.95 -15.38
C ILE A 317 0.82 6.48 -15.00
N ASP A 318 1.59 5.78 -15.84
CA ASP A 318 2.11 4.43 -15.59
C ASP A 318 1.06 3.39 -15.15
N PRO A 319 -0.07 3.23 -15.88
CA PRO A 319 -1.03 2.18 -15.57
C PRO A 319 -0.44 0.80 -15.90
N GLN A 320 -0.57 -0.13 -14.96
CA GLN A 320 -0.06 -1.49 -15.09
C GLN A 320 -0.96 -2.50 -14.37
N VAL A 321 -0.91 -3.75 -14.82
CA VAL A 321 -1.58 -4.88 -14.18
C VAL A 321 -0.56 -5.63 -13.33
N LEU A 322 -0.84 -5.82 -12.05
CA LEU A 322 0.03 -6.52 -11.09
C LEU A 322 -0.36 -7.99 -10.92
N PHE A 323 -1.63 -8.30 -11.16
CA PHE A 323 -2.15 -9.65 -11.01
C PHE A 323 -3.38 -9.82 -11.88
N THR A 324 -3.48 -10.99 -12.51
CA THR A 324 -4.70 -11.47 -13.15
C THR A 324 -5.04 -12.83 -12.55
N GLY A 325 -6.22 -12.93 -11.97
CA GLY A 325 -6.74 -14.17 -11.41
C GLY A 325 -7.04 -15.19 -12.51
N TYR A 326 -6.98 -16.46 -12.14
CA TYR A 326 -7.35 -17.54 -13.05
C TYR A 326 -8.85 -17.47 -13.33
N SER A 327 -9.24 -17.14 -14.57
CA SER A 327 -10.63 -17.27 -14.99
C SER A 327 -11.01 -18.74 -14.92
N SER A 328 -12.23 -19.02 -14.47
CA SER A 328 -12.86 -20.33 -14.63
C SER A 328 -13.30 -20.55 -16.09
N GLU A 329 -12.38 -20.34 -17.04
CA GLU A 329 -12.56 -20.82 -18.41
C GLU A 329 -12.04 -22.26 -18.47
N GLU A 330 -12.96 -23.22 -18.27
CA GLU A 330 -12.86 -24.44 -19.05
C GLU A 330 -12.60 -24.04 -20.51
N LYS A 331 -11.52 -24.57 -21.08
CA LYS A 331 -11.07 -24.42 -22.46
C LYS A 331 -12.25 -24.21 -23.42
N SER A 332 -12.66 -22.97 -23.63
CA SER A 332 -13.53 -22.64 -24.74
C SER A 332 -12.61 -22.60 -25.95
N ILE A 333 -12.62 -23.68 -26.72
CA ILE A 333 -11.96 -23.77 -28.01
C ILE A 333 -12.42 -22.54 -28.81
N PHE A 334 -11.51 -21.59 -29.01
CA PHE A 334 -11.75 -20.42 -29.85
C PHE A 334 -11.89 -20.91 -31.30
N CYS A 335 -13.12 -21.18 -31.72
CA CYS A 335 -13.45 -21.16 -33.13
C CYS A 335 -13.55 -19.68 -33.52
N SER A 336 -12.55 -19.19 -34.23
CA SER A 336 -12.47 -17.82 -34.74
C SER A 336 -13.69 -17.48 -35.59
N LEU A 337 -14.56 -16.60 -35.09
CA LEU A 337 -15.48 -15.83 -35.94
C LEU A 337 -15.16 -14.34 -35.75
N ARG A 338 -14.55 -13.74 -36.77
CA ARG A 338 -14.35 -12.28 -36.86
C ARG A 338 -15.71 -11.62 -37.11
N ILE A 339 -16.08 -10.67 -36.27
CA ILE A 339 -17.09 -9.65 -36.59
C ILE A 339 -16.53 -8.29 -36.17
N HIS A 340 -16.50 -7.36 -37.13
CA HIS A 340 -16.27 -5.92 -36.94
C HIS A 340 -17.60 -5.21 -36.64
N ALA A 341 -17.62 -4.28 -35.67
CA ALA A 341 -18.47 -3.07 -35.53
C ALA A 341 -18.45 -2.62 -34.04
N MET A 342 -17.87 -1.46 -33.70
CA MET A 342 -18.45 -0.10 -33.57
C MET A 342 -19.21 0.20 -32.26
N ASP A 343 -18.65 1.20 -31.55
CA ASP A 343 -19.21 2.27 -30.71
C ASP A 343 -19.99 2.08 -29.37
N PHE A 344 -19.46 2.84 -28.39
CA PHE A 344 -19.97 3.52 -27.18
C PHE A 344 -21.19 3.03 -26.39
N ALA A 345 -20.99 2.93 -25.05
CA ALA A 345 -21.98 3.37 -24.05
C ALA A 345 -21.30 3.78 -22.72
N TYR A 346 -21.61 5.00 -22.27
CA TYR A 346 -21.35 5.56 -20.94
C TYR A 346 -22.41 5.07 -19.95
N VAL A 347 -22.04 4.74 -18.69
CA VAL A 347 -22.96 4.88 -17.53
C VAL A 347 -22.15 5.31 -16.30
N HIS A 348 -22.53 6.48 -15.78
CA HIS A 348 -22.13 7.06 -14.50
C HIS A 348 -23.14 6.63 -13.43
N LEU A 349 -22.71 6.41 -12.17
CA LEU A 349 -23.58 6.65 -11.00
C LEU A 349 -22.76 6.90 -9.73
N SER A 350 -23.14 7.96 -9.03
CA SER A 350 -22.45 8.58 -7.90
C SER A 350 -23.36 8.61 -6.66
N VAL A 351 -22.79 8.19 -5.51
CA VAL A 351 -22.98 8.69 -4.12
C VAL A 351 -24.37 8.61 -3.45
N PHE A 352 -24.50 7.89 -2.32
CA PHE A 352 -24.75 8.49 -0.97
C PHE A 352 -24.74 7.46 0.20
N GLU A 353 -24.02 7.89 1.25
CA GLU A 353 -24.12 7.66 2.71
C GLU A 353 -23.89 6.32 3.43
N PHE A 354 -23.16 6.47 4.54
CA PHE A 354 -22.42 5.47 5.31
C PHE A 354 -22.68 5.75 6.81
N ASN A 355 -23.24 4.79 7.56
CA ASN A 355 -22.81 4.36 8.92
C ASN A 355 -23.87 3.51 9.67
N ARG A 356 -23.62 2.20 9.84
CA ARG A 356 -23.28 1.54 11.12
C ARG A 356 -23.34 0.01 11.02
N LEU A 357 -22.27 -0.62 11.51
CA LEU A 357 -22.16 -1.99 12.04
C LEU A 357 -22.40 -3.17 11.08
N LEU A 358 -21.27 -3.67 10.55
CA LEU A 358 -20.96 -5.05 10.15
C LEU A 358 -22.16 -6.01 10.02
N GLY A 359 -22.68 -6.11 8.80
CA GLY A 359 -23.65 -7.13 8.36
C GLY A 359 -24.46 -6.62 7.17
N CYS A 360 -24.13 -7.04 5.94
CA CYS A 360 -24.93 -6.69 4.77
C CYS A 360 -26.23 -7.52 4.74
N GLU A 361 -27.38 -6.90 4.96
CA GLU A 361 -28.70 -7.47 4.62
C GLU A 361 -29.23 -6.97 3.27
N LYS A 362 -29.92 -7.88 2.57
CA LYS A 362 -30.55 -7.69 1.26
C LYS A 362 -31.65 -6.62 1.30
N ARG A 363 -31.76 -5.83 0.23
CA ARG A 363 -33.01 -5.14 -0.13
C ARG A 363 -33.70 -5.95 -1.23
N ASP A 364 -34.92 -6.39 -0.93
CA ASP A 364 -35.89 -6.90 -1.90
C ASP A 364 -36.59 -5.71 -2.54
N ASP A 365 -36.46 -5.56 -3.86
CA ASP A 365 -37.29 -4.64 -4.64
C ASP A 365 -38.56 -5.40 -5.06
N GLN A 366 -39.71 -5.01 -4.50
CA GLN A 366 -41.02 -5.32 -5.07
C GLN A 366 -41.39 -4.25 -6.12
N ILE A 367 -41.56 -4.77 -7.35
CA ILE A 367 -42.36 -4.31 -8.52
C ILE A 367 -41.99 -2.96 -9.14
#